data_AF-A0A1M5S1G2-F1
#
_entry.id   AF-A0A1M5S1G2-F1
#
_cell.length_a   1.000
_cell.length_b   1.000
_cell.length_c   1.000
_cell.angle_alpha   90.00
_cell.angle_beta   90.00
_cell.angle_gamma   90.00
#
_symmetry.space_group_name_H-M   'P 1'
#
loop_
_entity.id
_entity.type
_entity.pdbx_description
1 polymer ?
#
loop_
_entity_poly.entity_id
_entity_poly.type
_entity_poly.pdbx_seq_one_letter_code
_entity_poly.pdbx_strand_id
1 'polypeptide(L)'
;MSKILVWDITDKCNLRCTHCYNADMYFSKKVNSLTLSDKIEVIKKIADNGFDKLMLLGGEPLICENLDHILKAANKNSIKVFITTN
;
A
#
# COMPACT_ATOMS: atom_id res chain seq x y z
N MET A 1 -14.71 -0.68 -17.74
CA MET A 1 -13.24 -0.62 -17.87
C MET A 1 -12.69 -0.82 -16.45
N SER A 2 -11.86 -1.85 -16.22
CA SER A 2 -11.32 -2.15 -14.88
C SER A 2 -10.29 -1.09 -14.48
N LYS A 3 -10.33 -0.63 -13.22
CA LYS A 3 -9.48 0.47 -12.71
C LYS A 3 -8.55 -0.07 -11.63
N ILE A 4 -7.26 0.23 -11.77
CA ILE A 4 -6.23 -0.11 -10.79
C ILE A 4 -5.78 1.13 -10.04
N LEU A 5 -5.66 1.00 -8.72
CA LEU A 5 -4.99 1.98 -7.88
C LEU A 5 -3.64 1.44 -7.43
N VAL A 6 -2.62 2.28 -7.50
CA VAL A 6 -1.25 1.97 -7.07
C VAL A 6 -0.99 2.74 -5.78
N TRP A 7 -0.54 2.05 -4.73
CA TRP A 7 -0.38 2.66 -3.41
C TRP A 7 0.91 2.22 -2.72
N ASP A 8 1.76 3.19 -2.40
CA ASP A 8 2.85 3.04 -1.44
C ASP A 8 2.29 2.93 -0.01
N ILE A 9 2.09 1.70 0.47
CA ILE A 9 1.38 1.43 1.73
C ILE A 9 2.19 1.75 2.98
N THR A 10 3.51 1.82 2.82
CA THR A 10 4.47 2.16 3.85
C THR A 10 5.65 2.92 3.25
N ASP A 11 6.19 3.83 4.04
CA ASP A 11 7.44 4.54 3.81
C ASP A 11 8.67 3.74 4.28
N LYS A 12 8.50 2.58 4.92
CA LYS A 12 9.62 1.76 5.39
C LYS A 12 10.12 0.84 4.28
N CYS A 13 11.45 0.69 4.17
CA CYS A 13 12.11 -0.31 3.33
C CYS A 13 13.26 -0.97 4.09
N ASN A 14 13.43 -2.28 3.94
CA ASN A 14 14.55 -3.06 4.49
C ASN A 14 15.79 -3.07 3.58
N LEU A 15 15.71 -2.56 2.34
CA LEU A 15 16.82 -2.47 1.39
C LEU A 15 17.11 -1.03 0.97
N ARG A 16 18.37 -0.74 0.63
CA ARG A 16 18.85 0.58 0.15
C ARG A 16 19.43 0.47 -1.26
N CYS A 17 18.59 0.10 -2.22
CA CYS A 17 19.03 -0.15 -3.59
C CYS A 17 19.56 1.13 -4.25
N THR A 18 20.73 1.06 -4.89
CA THR A 18 21.39 2.20 -5.55
C THR A 18 20.59 2.77 -6.73
N HIS A 19 19.71 1.96 -7.31
CA HIS A 19 18.85 2.32 -8.44
C HIS A 19 17.39 2.58 -8.02
N CYS A 20 17.09 2.69 -6.72
CA CYS A 20 15.73 2.98 -6.27
C CYS A 20 15.40 4.46 -6.51
N TYR A 21 14.47 4.72 -7.42
CA TYR A 21 14.05 6.09 -7.77
C TYR A 21 13.42 6.85 -6.59
N ASN A 22 12.94 6.15 -5.56
CA ASN A 22 12.20 6.72 -4.43
C ASN A 22 12.91 6.54 -3.07
N ALA A 23 14.22 6.22 -3.09
CA ALA A 23 14.98 5.95 -1.87
C ALA A 23 14.88 7.10 -0.85
N ASP A 24 15.00 8.35 -1.31
CA ASP A 24 14.95 9.52 -0.43
C ASP A 24 13.62 9.64 0.31
N MET A 25 12.51 9.23 -0.31
CA MET A 25 11.20 9.25 0.34
C MET A 25 11.17 8.25 1.50
N TYR A 26 11.65 7.02 1.28
CA TYR A 26 11.62 5.93 2.27
C TYR A 26 12.61 6.11 3.43
N PHE A 27 13.63 6.96 3.27
CA PHE A 27 14.66 7.18 4.29
C PHE A 27 14.67 8.60 4.87
N SER A 28 13.71 9.46 4.51
CA SER A 28 13.54 10.79 5.08
C SER A 28 12.89 10.76 6.48
N LYS A 29 13.14 11.78 7.31
CA LYS A 29 12.58 11.90 8.68
C LYS A 29 11.07 12.19 8.74
N LYS A 30 10.35 12.24 7.62
CA LYS A 30 8.92 12.57 7.62
C LYS A 30 8.11 11.33 7.98
N VAL A 31 7.37 11.39 9.08
CA VAL A 31 6.44 10.31 9.46
C VAL A 31 5.07 10.94 9.72
N ASN A 32 4.16 10.74 8.78
CA ASN A 32 2.72 10.76 9.01
C ASN A 32 2.15 9.51 8.34
N SER A 33 2.55 8.34 8.83
CA SER A 33 2.01 7.08 8.36
C SER A 33 0.53 6.98 8.77
N LEU A 34 -0.31 6.54 7.85
CA LEU A 34 -1.73 6.28 8.14
C LEU A 34 -1.88 5.21 9.21
N THR A 35 -2.83 5.41 10.13
CA THR A 35 -3.22 4.38 11.10
C THR A 35 -3.89 3.21 10.40
N LEU A 36 -4.04 2.06 11.08
CA LEU A 36 -4.77 0.92 10.52
C LEU A 36 -6.21 1.29 10.15
N SER A 37 -6.91 2.08 10.98
CA SER A 37 -8.27 2.54 10.69
C SER A 37 -8.32 3.39 9.42
N ASP A 38 -7.37 4.31 9.25
CA ASP A 38 -7.30 5.16 8.05
C ASP A 38 -7.06 4.30 6.80
N LYS A 39 -6.15 3.32 6.89
CA LYS A 39 -5.86 2.41 5.77
C LYS A 39 -7.09 1.59 5.38
N ILE A 40 -7.85 1.09 6.35
CA ILE A 40 -9.11 0.37 6.09
C ILE A 40 -10.15 1.30 5.47
N GLU A 41 -10.23 2.56 5.90
CA GLU A 41 -11.13 3.56 5.29
C GLU A 41 -10.73 3.86 3.84
N VAL A 42 -9.44 3.97 3.55
CA VAL A 42 -8.92 4.11 2.18
C VAL A 42 -9.38 2.94 1.32
N ILE A 43 -9.28 1.70 1.78
CA ILE A 43 -9.76 0.53 1.04
C ILE A 43 -11.26 0.63 0.68
N LYS A 44 -12.09 1.09 1.62
CA LYS A 44 -13.53 1.31 1.34
C LYS A 44 -13.72 2.38 0.27
N LYS A 45 -13.04 3.53 0.40
CA LYS A 45 -13.10 4.61 -0.58
C LYS A 45 -12.64 4.17 -1.96
N ILE A 46 -11.62 3.32 -2.05
CA ILE A 46 -11.14 2.74 -3.31
C ILE A 46 -12.27 1.95 -3.99
N ALA A 47 -12.94 1.06 -3.25
CA ALA A 47 -14.07 0.30 -3.78
C ALA A 47 -15.25 1.19 -4.18
N ASP A 48 -15.62 2.16 -3.33
CA ASP A 48 -16.73 3.09 -3.57
C ASP A 48 -16.53 3.95 -4.83
N ASN A 49 -15.27 4.20 -5.22
CA ASN A 49 -14.91 4.93 -6.43
C ASN A 49 -14.76 4.03 -7.69
N GLY A 50 -15.13 2.76 -7.57
CA GLY A 50 -15.18 1.80 -8.68
C GLY A 50 -13.82 1.23 -9.09
N PHE A 51 -12.84 1.21 -8.19
CA PHE A 51 -11.60 0.48 -8.39
C PHE A 51 -11.78 -0.98 -7.98
N ASP A 52 -11.35 -1.89 -8.84
CA ASP A 52 -11.46 -3.35 -8.64
C ASP A 52 -10.09 -4.03 -8.46
N LYS A 53 -9.00 -3.25 -8.58
CA LYS A 53 -7.63 -3.72 -8.42
C LYS A 53 -6.81 -2.76 -7.56
N LEU A 54 -5.99 -3.33 -6.69
CA LEU A 54 -5.05 -2.59 -5.84
C LEU A 54 -3.64 -3.19 -5.99
N MET A 55 -2.69 -2.38 -6.46
CA MET A 55 -1.27 -2.73 -6.46
C MET A 55 -0.61 -2.10 -5.23
N LEU A 56 -0.23 -2.96 -4.28
CA LEU A 56 0.50 -2.55 -3.10
C LEU A 56 1.99 -2.48 -3.42
N LEU A 57 2.50 -1.26 -3.27
CA LEU A 57 3.90 -0.89 -3.26
C LEU A 57 4.21 -0.31 -1.87
N GLY A 58 5.29 0.44 -1.77
CA GLY A 58 5.80 1.10 -0.58
C GLY A 58 7.30 1.25 -0.77
N GLY A 59 8.02 1.31 0.34
CA GLY A 59 9.36 0.76 0.34
C GLY A 59 9.27 -0.76 0.16
N GLU A 60 8.97 -1.47 1.24
CA GLU A 60 8.69 -2.92 1.22
C GLU A 60 7.29 -3.21 1.81
N PRO A 61 6.30 -3.66 1.00
CA PRO A 61 4.96 -3.91 1.50
C PRO A 61 4.88 -4.94 2.62
N LEU A 62 5.70 -5.99 2.60
CA LEU A 62 5.62 -7.10 3.55
C LEU A 62 6.08 -6.75 4.97
N ILE A 63 6.77 -5.62 5.15
CA ILE A 63 7.10 -5.09 6.49
C ILE A 63 6.07 -4.09 7.02
N CYS A 64 5.01 -3.81 6.24
CA CYS A 64 3.91 -2.98 6.70
C CYS A 64 3.17 -3.67 7.84
N GLU A 65 3.11 -3.00 8.98
CA GLU A 65 2.33 -3.46 10.14
C GLU A 65 0.85 -3.67 9.76
N ASN A 66 0.27 -4.76 10.26
CA ASN A 66 -1.14 -5.13 10.06
C ASN A 66 -1.56 -5.28 8.58
N LEU A 67 -0.63 -5.65 7.70
CA LEU A 67 -0.93 -5.89 6.27
C LEU A 67 -2.09 -6.89 6.09
N ASP A 68 -2.18 -7.92 6.92
CA ASP A 68 -3.24 -8.93 6.87
C ASP A 68 -4.64 -8.33 7.05
N HIS A 69 -4.81 -7.32 7.92
CA HIS A 69 -6.06 -6.61 8.10
C HIS A 69 -6.47 -5.81 6.86
N ILE A 70 -5.50 -5.20 6.18
CA ILE A 70 -5.70 -4.46 4.94
C ILE A 70 -6.10 -5.41 3.81
N LEU A 71 -5.41 -6.54 3.67
CA LEU A 71 -5.73 -7.58 2.68
C LEU A 71 -7.13 -8.16 2.91
N LYS A 72 -7.52 -8.43 4.17
CA LYS A 72 -8.87 -8.86 4.53
C LYS A 72 -9.92 -7.81 4.14
N ALA A 73 -9.63 -6.52 4.38
CA ALA A 73 -10.52 -5.43 3.98
C ALA A 73 -10.66 -5.35 2.45
N ALA A 74 -9.57 -5.48 1.70
CA ALA A 74 -9.59 -5.45 0.24
C ALA A 74 -10.42 -6.62 -0.32
N ASN A 75 -10.19 -7.84 0.20
CA ASN A 75 -10.95 -9.02 -0.19
C ASN A 75 -12.45 -8.88 0.10
N LYS A 76 -12.81 -8.34 1.27
CA LYS A 76 -14.21 -8.08 1.64
C LYS A 76 -14.91 -7.11 0.67
N ASN A 77 -14.16 -6.19 0.06
CA ASN A 77 -14.67 -5.24 -0.92
C ASN A 77 -14.46 -5.69 -2.38
N SER A 78 -14.19 -6.98 -2.61
CA SER A 78 -13.97 -7.56 -3.95
C SER A 78 -12.84 -6.91 -4.75
N ILE A 79 -11.83 -6.36 -4.08
CA ILE A 79 -10.65 -5.78 -4.71
C ILE A 79 -9.60 -6.88 -4.92
N LYS A 80 -9.14 -7.07 -6.16
CA LYS A 80 -8.02 -7.95 -6.47
C LYS A 80 -6.70 -7.26 -6.11
N VAL A 81 -5.92 -7.87 -5.21
CA VAL A 81 -4.66 -7.30 -4.73
C VAL A 81 -3.46 -7.91 -5.48
N PHE A 82 -2.51 -7.06 -5.84
CA PHE A 82 -1.19 -7.41 -6.34
C PHE A 82 -0.15 -6.80 -5.39
N ILE A 83 0.94 -7.52 -5.13
CA ILE A 83 2.01 -7.04 -4.24
C ILE A 83 3.32 -7.12 -5.02
N THR A 84 4.07 -6.01 -5.03
CA THR A 84 5.46 -5.98 -5.52
C THR A 84 6.37 -5.91 -4.32
N THR A 85 7.23 -6.91 -4.15
CA THR A 85 8.16 -7.05 -3.03
C THR A 85 9.59 -7.22 -3.57
N ASN A 86 10.57 -6.83 -2.78
CA ASN A 86 11.97 -6.63 -3.18
C ASN A 86 12.84 -7.88 -3.27
#